data_AF-A0A2A8B1S4-F1
#
_entry.id   AF-A0A2A8B1S4-F1
#
_cell.length_a   1.000
_cell.length_b   1.000
_cell.length_c   1.000
_cell.angle_alpha   90.00
_cell.angle_beta   90.00
_cell.angle_gamma   90.00
#
_symmetry.space_group_name_H-M   'P 1'
#
loop_
_entity.id
_entity.type
_entity.pdbx_description
1 polymer ?
#
loop_
_entity_poly.entity_id
_entity_poly.type
_entity_poly.pdbx_seq_one_letter_code
_entity_poly.pdbx_strand_id
1 'polypeptide(L)' 'MNKNINRVVLIGTGSVGCSYAYCMINQGLAEEFVLVDVNEARAEGEAMD' A
#
# COMPACT_ATOMS: atom_id res chain seq x y z
N MET A 1 13.12 -16.92 3.24
CA MET A 1 12.61 -15.54 3.06
C MET A 1 13.77 -14.58 3.29
N ASN A 2 14.09 -13.73 2.31
CA ASN A 2 15.11 -12.69 2.48
C ASN A 2 14.54 -11.60 3.41
N LYS A 3 15.27 -11.24 4.47
CA LYS A 3 14.88 -10.16 5.40
C LYS A 3 15.23 -8.76 4.91
N ASN A 4 15.97 -8.64 3.80
CA ASN A 4 16.45 -7.37 3.25
C ASN A 4 15.58 -6.94 2.06
N ILE A 5 14.31 -6.66 2.30
CA ILE A 5 13.41 -6.04 1.32
C ILE A 5 12.75 -4.81 1.96
N ASN A 6 12.43 -3.82 1.15
CA ASN A 6 11.75 -2.62 1.60
C ASN A 6 10.25 -2.91 1.69
N ARG A 7 9.77 -2.97 2.94
CA ARG A 7 8.35 -3.08 3.24
C ARG A 7 7.80 -1.72 3.67
N VAL A 8 6.72 -1.29 3.05
CA VAL A 8 5.98 -0.07 3.39
C VAL A 8 4.60 -0.46 3.93
N VAL A 9 4.17 0.20 5.00
CA VAL A 9 2.84 0.04 5.58
C VAL A 9 2.14 1.39 5.56
N LEU A 10 1.06 1.49 4.79
CA LEU A 10 0.23 2.68 4.68
C LEU A 10 -0.99 2.55 5.59
N ILE A 11 -1.17 3.51 6.51
CA ILE A 11 -2.34 3.57 7.39
C ILE A 11 -3.25 4.70 6.90
N GLY A 12 -4.44 4.32 6.44
CA GLY A 12 -5.43 5.17 5.79
C GLY A 12 -5.38 5.03 4.27
N THR A 13 -6.37 4.37 3.69
CA THR A 13 -6.54 4.18 2.24
C THR A 13 -7.51 5.21 1.65
N GLY A 14 -7.51 6.43 2.17
CA GLY A 14 -8.24 7.55 1.57
C GLY A 14 -7.56 8.05 0.28
N SER A 15 -8.14 9.06 -0.37
CA SER A 15 -7.63 9.57 -1.66
C SER A 15 -6.13 9.94 -1.64
N VAL A 16 -5.65 10.51 -0.53
CA VAL A 16 -4.23 10.87 -0.35
C VAL A 16 -3.34 9.63 -0.23
N GLY A 17 -3.76 8.66 0.59
CA GLY A 17 -3.02 7.42 0.80
C GLY A 17 -2.92 6.61 -0.49
N CYS A 18 -4.02 6.45 -1.21
CA CYS A 18 -4.03 5.72 -2.49
C CYS A 18 -3.22 6.43 -3.57
N SER A 19 -3.24 7.77 -3.62
CA SER A 19 -2.38 8.53 -4.55
C SER A 19 -0.89 8.28 -4.27
N TYR A 20 -0.51 8.20 -2.99
CA TYR A 20 0.85 7.83 -2.60
C TYR A 20 1.18 6.38 -2.98
N ALA A 21 0.30 5.43 -2.68
CA ALA A 21 0.48 4.02 -3.04
C ALA A 21 0.64 3.85 -4.56
N TYR A 22 -0.18 4.52 -5.36
CA TYR A 22 -0.12 4.50 -6.82
C TYR A 22 1.24 4.99 -7.35
N CYS A 23 1.76 6.09 -6.81
CA CYS A 23 3.10 6.58 -7.17
C CYS A 23 4.20 5.59 -6.77
N MET A 24 4.11 4.99 -5.58
CA MET A 24 5.09 4.02 -5.07
C MET A 24 5.16 2.77 -5.94
N ILE A 25 4.00 2.24 -6.34
CA ILE A 25 3.87 1.07 -7.21
C ILE A 25 4.46 1.37 -8.59
N ASN A 26 4.06 2.48 -9.21
CA ASN A 26 4.54 2.85 -10.55
C ASN A 26 6.05 3.11 -10.61
N GLN A 27 6.65 3.55 -9.51
CA GLN A 27 8.10 3.79 -9.42
C GLN A 27 8.87 2.55 -8.93
N GLY A 28 8.19 1.47 -8.53
CA GLY A 28 8.82 0.23 -8.08
C GLY A 28 9.68 0.39 -6.82
N LEU A 29 9.27 1.26 -5.89
CA LEU A 29 10.12 1.68 -4.75
C LEU A 29 10.11 0.73 -3.55
N ALA A 30 9.16 -0.19 -3.49
CA ALA A 30 9.03 -1.16 -2.41
C ALA A 30 8.63 -2.53 -2.97
N GLU A 31 9.22 -3.60 -2.44
CA GLU A 31 8.88 -4.97 -2.81
C GLU A 31 7.60 -5.46 -2.11
N GLU A 32 7.27 -4.88 -0.96
CA GLU A 32 6.04 -5.19 -0.22
C GLU A 32 5.34 -3.90 0.22
N PHE A 33 4.05 -3.82 -0.07
CA PHE A 33 3.21 -2.69 0.30
C PHE A 33 1.96 -3.19 1.03
N VAL A 34 1.74 -2.73 2.25
CA VAL A 34 0.61 -3.15 3.10
C VAL A 34 -0.34 -1.97 3.27
N LEU A 35 -1.63 -2.21 3.04
CA LEU A 35 -2.71 -1.23 3.19
C LEU A 35 -3.48 -1.54 4.47
N VAL A 36 -3.64 -0.54 5.34
CA VAL A 36 -4.41 -0.66 6.58
C VAL A 36 -5.43 0.47 6.61
N ASP A 37 -6.70 0.14 6.82
CA ASP A 37 -7.75 1.13 7.05
C ASP A 37 -8.74 0.60 8.10
N VAL A 38 -9.46 1.51 8.76
CA VAL A 38 -10.56 1.13 9.67
C VAL A 38 -11.68 0.46 8.87
N ASN A 39 -11.86 0.87 7.61
CA ASN A 39 -12.74 0.20 6.67
C ASN A 39 -11.97 -0.90 5.92
N GLU A 40 -12.02 -2.13 6.44
CA GLU A 40 -11.34 -3.29 5.88
C GLU A 40 -11.72 -3.55 4.41
N ALA A 41 -13.01 -3.48 4.07
CA ALA A 41 -13.49 -3.64 2.70
C ALA A 41 -12.90 -2.59 1.74
N ARG A 42 -12.65 -1.37 2.23
CA ARG A 42 -11.95 -0.33 1.45
C ARG A 42 -10.49 -0.70 1.26
N ALA A 43 -9.77 -1.11 2.32
CA ALA A 43 -8.37 -1.52 2.20
C ALA A 43 -8.19 -2.70 1.24
N GLU A 44 -9.08 -3.70 1.29
CA GLU A 44 -9.10 -4.82 0.35
C GLU A 44 -9.40 -4.36 -1.08
N GLY A 45 -10.41 -3.49 -1.26
CA GLY A 45 -10.76 -2.92 -2.56
C GLY A 45 -9.59 -2.19 -3.22
N GLU A 46 -8.92 -1.32 -2.46
CA GLU A 46 -7.77 -0.52 -2.93
C GLU A 46 -6.49 -1.38 -3.08
N ALA A 47 -6.43 -2.57 -2.47
CA ALA A 47 -5.33 -3.52 -2.69
C ALA A 47 -5.51 -4.35 -3.97
N MET A 48 -6.75 -4.49 -4.46
CA MET A 48 -7.08 -5.20 -5.69
C MET A 48 -6.96 -4.32 -6.94
N ASP A 49 -7.16 -3.00 -6.79
CA ASP A 49 -7.01 -1.98 -7.84
C ASP A 49 -5.52 -1.71 -8.17
#